data_AF-A0A653MAQ3-F1
#
_entry.id   AF-A0A653MAQ3-F1
#
_cell.length_a   1.000
_cell.length_b   1.000
_cell.length_c   1.000
_cell.angle_alpha   90.00
_cell.angle_beta   90.00
_cell.angle_gamma   90.00
#
_symmetry.space_group_name_H-M   'P 1'
#
loop_
_entity.id
_entity.type
_entity.pdbx_description
1 polymer ?
#
loop_
_entity_poly.entity_id
_entity_poly.type
_entity_poly.pdbx_seq_one_letter_code
_entity_poly.pdbx_strand_id
1 'polypeptide(L)' 'MILFAETPELVAYKEVVGETMVVTFESMHSETFSVTAQVRSDLDIADSLFMTGWQQYMEQTKVS' A
#
# COMPACT_ATOMS: atom_id res chain seq x y z
N MET A 1 -11.14 5.03 4.23
CA MET A 1 -10.20 3.87 4.18
C MET A 1 -10.93 2.54 4.35
N ILE A 2 -10.52 1.51 3.59
CA ILE A 2 -11.05 0.14 3.62
C ILE A 2 -9.86 -0.84 3.70
N LEU A 3 -9.94 -1.88 4.54
CA LEU A 3 -8.93 -2.96 4.56
C LEU A 3 -8.83 -3.58 3.17
N PHE A 4 -7.61 -3.62 2.64
CA PHE A 4 -7.34 -4.11 1.29
C PHE A 4 -6.62 -5.46 1.29
N ALA A 5 -5.55 -5.57 2.07
CA ALA A 5 -4.77 -6.80 2.18
C ALA A 5 -4.09 -6.86 3.55
N GLU A 6 -3.79 -8.06 4.01
CA GLU A 6 -3.12 -8.31 5.28
C GLU A 6 -2.14 -9.46 5.11
N THR A 7 -0.91 -9.25 5.58
CA THR A 7 0.14 -10.25 5.73
C THR A 7 0.60 -10.26 7.19
N PRO A 8 1.40 -11.25 7.63
CA PRO A 8 1.96 -11.23 8.99
C PRO A 8 2.80 -9.99 9.32
N GLU A 9 3.32 -9.31 8.31
CA GLU A 9 4.27 -8.19 8.46
C GLU A 9 3.64 -6.83 8.15
N LEU A 10 2.60 -6.79 7.31
CA LEU A 10 1.99 -5.58 6.80
C LEU A 10 0.46 -5.69 6.72
N VAL A 11 -0.22 -4.66 7.18
CA VAL A 11 -1.64 -4.41 6.91
C VAL A 11 -1.74 -3.28 5.89
N ALA A 12 -2.48 -3.48 4.81
CA ALA A 12 -2.68 -2.49 3.76
C ALA A 12 -4.14 -2.03 3.72
N TYR A 13 -4.35 -0.73 3.77
CA TYR A 13 -5.64 -0.07 3.63
C TYR A 13 -5.66 0.74 2.35
N LYS A 14 -6.79 0.73 1.64
CA LYS A 14 -6.98 1.57 0.47
C LYS A 14 -7.99 2.67 0.71
N GLU A 15 -7.77 3.79 0.05
CA GLU A 15 -8.69 4.91 -0.02
C GLU A 15 -8.64 5.55 -1.40
N VAL A 16 -9.79 5.99 -1.90
CA VAL A 16 -9.88 6.74 -3.16
C VAL A 16 -10.30 8.16 -2.80
N VAL A 17 -9.44 9.13 -3.12
CA VAL A 17 -9.65 10.57 -2.90
C VAL A 17 -9.66 11.26 -4.26
N GLY A 18 -10.84 11.56 -4.77
CA GLY A 18 -11.00 12.07 -6.14
C GLY A 18 -10.50 11.06 -7.17
N GLU A 19 -9.58 11.48 -8.04
CA GLU A 19 -8.92 10.61 -9.04
C GLU A 19 -7.63 9.96 -8.52
N THR A 20 -7.40 9.95 -7.21
CA THR A 20 -6.17 9.38 -6.61
C THR A 20 -6.52 8.21 -5.71
N MET A 21 -5.88 7.07 -5.94
CA MET A 21 -5.89 5.94 -5.01
C MET A 21 -4.66 6.03 -4.11
N VAL A 22 -4.89 5.87 -2.81
CA VAL A 22 -3.88 5.81 -1.76
C VAL A 22 -3.95 4.43 -1.13
N VAL A 23 -2.82 3.73 -1.08
CA VAL A 23 -2.66 2.51 -0.29
C VAL A 23 -1.71 2.81 0.85
N THR A 24 -2.24 2.78 2.07
CA THR A 24 -1.49 2.98 3.32
C THR A 24 -1.13 1.62 3.91
N PHE A 25 0.13 1.45 4.26
CA PHE A 25 0.67 0.26 4.88
C PHE A 25 1.01 0.56 6.33
N GLU A 26 0.68 -0.38 7.21
CA GLU A 26 1.05 -0.38 8.62
C GLU A 26 1.85 -1.65 8.88
N SER A 27 3.09 -1.49 9.36
CA SER A 27 3.96 -2.62 9.68
C SER A 27 3.74 -3.15 11.09
N MET A 28 4.20 -4.38 11.33
CA MET A 28 4.26 -4.97 12.67
C MET A 28 5.08 -4.12 13.67
N HIS A 29 5.96 -3.23 13.18
CA HIS A 29 6.75 -2.31 13.99
C HIS A 29 6.05 -0.96 14.21
N SER A 30 4.75 -0.84 13.88
CA SER A 30 3.96 0.40 13.96
C SER A 30 4.48 1.53 13.06
N GLU A 31 5.23 1.19 12.01
CA GLU A 31 5.65 2.16 10.99
C GLU A 31 4.58 2.24 9.91
N THR A 32 4.27 3.46 9.48
CA THR A 32 3.27 3.69 8.43
C THR A 32 3.89 4.35 7.22
N PHE A 33 3.57 3.86 6.03
CA PHE A 33 3.92 4.51 4.78
C PHE A 33 2.77 4.41 3.78
N SER A 34 2.85 5.13 2.67
CA SER A 34 1.77 5.13 1.68
C SER A 34 2.29 5.21 0.26
N VAL A 35 1.61 4.52 -0.65
CA VAL A 35 1.86 4.55 -2.09
C VAL A 35 0.60 5.05 -2.78
N THR A 36 0.76 5.96 -3.75
CA THR A 36 -0.36 6.63 -4.41
C THR A 36 -0.27 6.53 -5.93
N ALA A 37 -1.40 6.42 -6.62
CA ALA A 37 -1.48 6.55 -8.08
C ALA A 37 -2.76 7.24 -8.54
N GLN A 38 -2.70 7.86 -9.73
CA GLN A 38 -3.89 8.39 -10.41
C GLN A 38 -4.73 7.24 -10.98
N VAL A 39 -6.02 7.24 -10.66
CA VAL A 39 -7.02 6.27 -11.14
C VAL A 39 -7.58 6.79 -12.45
N ARG A 40 -7.03 6.34 -13.58
CA ARG A 40 -7.57 6.64 -14.92
C ARG A 40 -8.61 5.61 -15.37
N SER A 41 -8.58 4.40 -14.80
CA SER A 41 -9.54 3.31 -15.01
C SER A 41 -9.45 2.32 -13.85
N ASP A 42 -10.58 1.95 -13.26
CA ASP A 42 -10.69 1.36 -11.91
C ASP A 42 -10.12 -0.06 -11.70
N LEU A 43 -9.69 -0.80 -12.73
CA LEU A 43 -9.63 -2.26 -12.57
C LEU A 43 -8.34 -2.86 -11.96
N ASP A 44 -7.13 -2.31 -12.17
CA ASP A 44 -5.87 -3.03 -11.82
C ASP A 44 -4.82 -2.23 -11.01
N ILE A 45 -5.17 -1.04 -10.52
CA ILE A 45 -4.19 -0.15 -9.88
C ILE A 45 -3.94 -0.53 -8.40
N ALA A 46 -4.95 -1.05 -7.71
CA ALA A 46 -4.83 -1.37 -6.28
C ALA A 46 -3.79 -2.47 -6.02
N ASP A 47 -3.82 -3.56 -6.79
CA ASP A 47 -2.85 -4.66 -6.66
C ASP A 47 -1.43 -4.20 -7.01
N SER A 48 -1.29 -3.37 -8.05
CA SER A 48 -0.01 -2.77 -8.43
C SER A 48 0.57 -1.89 -7.31
N LEU A 49 -0.28 -1.08 -6.67
CA LEU A 49 0.11 -0.26 -5.52
C LEU A 49 0.48 -1.12 -4.31
N PHE A 50 -0.25 -2.22 -4.07
CA PHE A 50 0.10 -3.17 -3.02
C PHE A 50 1.48 -3.79 -3.24
N MET A 51 1.73 -4.33 -4.44
CA MET A 51 3.02 -4.94 -4.79
C MET A 51 4.17 -3.94 -4.70
N THR A 52 3.93 -2.68 -5.10
CA THR A 52 4.93 -1.60 -4.97
C THR A 52 5.28 -1.33 -3.51
N GLY A 53 4.28 -1.21 -2.64
CA GLY A 53 4.54 -0.98 -1.21
C GLY A 53 5.19 -2.17 -0.52
N TRP A 54 4.81 -3.40 -0.90
CA TRP A 54 5.48 -4.61 -0.42
C TRP A 54 6.96 -4.63 -0.79
N GLN A 55 7.30 -4.27 -2.03
CA GLN A 55 8.70 -4.16 -2.47
C GLN A 55 9.47 -3.10 -1.69
N GLN A 56 8.88 -1.92 -1.48
CA GLN A 56 9.51 -0.85 -0.70
C GLN A 56 9.78 -1.27 0.75
N TYR A 57 8.83 -1.97 1.39
CA TYR A 57 9.03 -2.50 2.74
C TYR A 57 10.18 -3.52 2.77
N MET A 58 10.18 -4.50 1.86
CA MET A 58 11.23 -5.52 1.79
C MET A 58 12.63 -4.92 1.52
N GLU A 59 12.73 -3.84 0.75
CA GLU A 59 13.98 -3.13 0.52
C GLU A 59 14.47 -2.42 1.78
N GLN A 60 13.58 -1.80 2.56
CA GLN A 60 13.93 -1.15 3.82
C GLN A 60 14.37 -2.15 4.89
N THR A 61 13.66 -3.28 5.02
CA THR A 61 14.00 -4.32 6.01
C THR A 61 15.35 -5.00 5.72
N LYS A 62 15.77 -5.11 4.45
CA LYS A 62 17.08 -5.68 4.10
C LYS A 62 18.27 -4.78 4.46
N VAL A 63 18.02 -3.50 4.72
CA VAL A 63 19.06 -2.49 4.98
C VAL A 63 19.21 -2.21 6.48
N SER A 64 18.30 -2.71 7.33
CA SER A 64 18.38 -2.67 8.81
C SER A 64 19.09 -3.88 9.39
#